data_AF-A0A536BMH5-F1
#
_entry.id   AF-A0A536BMH5-F1
#
_cell.length_a   1.000
_cell.length_b   1.000
_cell.length_c   1.000
_cell.angle_alpha   90.00
_cell.angle_beta   90.00
_cell.angle_gamma   90.00
#
_symmetry.space_group_name_H-M   'P 1'
#
loop_
_entity.id
_entity.type
_entity.pdbx_description
1 polymer ?
#
loop_
_entity_poly.entity_id
_entity_poly.type
_entity_poly.pdbx_seq_one_letter_code
_entity_poly.pdbx_strand_id
1 'polypeptide(L)'
;MDGFGTQYRFRKNGSLGLDSDTAPGAVLPIDLVANAASLGAEAVRVRSVDELRGALEHARQATRTSVICIEVDRYEGVPNYESWWDVPVAEVATVESVRAARREYEKARKKEQRYL
;
A
#
# COMPACT_ATOMS: atom_id res chain seq x y z
N MET A 1 -11.05 11.20 -5.96
CA MET A 1 -9.88 10.87 -6.78
C MET A 1 -10.09 9.44 -7.21
N ASP A 2 -10.11 9.18 -8.52
CA ASP A 2 -10.50 7.88 -9.06
C ASP A 2 -9.25 7.02 -9.19
N GLY A 3 -8.85 6.43 -8.08
CA GLY A 3 -7.67 5.59 -7.99
C GLY A 3 -7.93 4.16 -8.45
N PHE A 4 -6.96 3.58 -9.15
CA PHE A 4 -6.83 2.14 -9.30
C PHE A 4 -5.90 1.65 -8.18
N GLY A 5 -6.45 0.95 -7.20
CA GLY A 5 -5.71 0.38 -6.09
C GLY A 5 -6.33 -0.94 -5.64
N THR A 6 -5.57 -1.75 -4.91
CA THR A 6 -6.09 -2.99 -4.34
C THR A 6 -7.10 -2.65 -3.25
N GLN A 7 -8.39 -2.69 -3.58
CA GLN A 7 -9.47 -2.43 -2.62
C GLN A 7 -9.83 -3.64 -1.76
N TYR A 8 -9.23 -4.81 -2.03
CA TYR A 8 -9.60 -6.10 -1.44
C TYR A 8 -11.11 -6.35 -1.51
N ARG A 9 -11.69 -6.23 -2.70
CA ARG A 9 -13.12 -6.44 -2.95
C ARG A 9 -13.36 -7.46 -4.05
N PHE A 10 -14.47 -8.18 -3.93
CA PHE A 10 -14.98 -9.01 -5.02
C PHE A 10 -15.33 -8.13 -6.22
N ARG A 11 -15.13 -8.67 -7.43
CA ARG A 11 -15.61 -8.01 -8.65
C ARG A 11 -17.13 -7.85 -8.60
N LYS A 12 -17.62 -6.72 -9.10
CA LYS A 12 -19.05 -6.45 -9.27
C LYS A 12 -19.30 -6.10 -10.73
N ASN A 13 -20.21 -6.83 -11.38
CA ASN A 13 -20.52 -6.65 -12.81
C ASN A 13 -19.28 -6.72 -13.73
N GLY A 14 -18.33 -7.61 -13.42
CA GLY A 14 -17.09 -7.76 -14.18
C GLY A 14 -16.01 -6.71 -13.89
N SER A 15 -16.31 -5.65 -13.15
CA SER A 15 -15.35 -4.61 -12.75
C SER A 15 -14.71 -4.91 -11.39
N LEU A 16 -13.44 -4.56 -11.21
CA LEU A 16 -12.76 -4.51 -9.90
C LEU A 16 -13.18 -3.29 -9.07
N GLY A 17 -13.84 -2.32 -9.70
CA GLY A 17 -14.31 -1.09 -9.09
C GLY A 17 -13.24 0.01 -9.04
N LEU A 18 -13.72 1.23 -8.85
CA LEU A 18 -12.90 2.44 -8.65
C LEU A 18 -13.09 2.98 -7.23
N ASP A 19 -12.17 3.83 -6.78
CA ASP A 19 -12.30 4.50 -5.48
C ASP A 19 -13.53 5.43 -5.42
N SER A 20 -14.07 5.83 -6.58
CA SER A 20 -15.27 6.66 -6.71
C SER A 20 -16.59 5.90 -6.80
N ASP A 21 -16.56 4.56 -6.85
CA ASP A 21 -17.79 3.78 -6.97
C ASP A 21 -18.68 3.95 -5.73
N THR A 22 -19.93 4.37 -5.94
CA THR A 22 -20.91 4.56 -4.86
C THR A 22 -21.49 3.26 -4.31
N ALA A 23 -21.31 2.15 -5.03
CA ALA A 23 -21.77 0.83 -4.63
C ALA A 23 -20.73 -0.24 -5.01
N PRO A 24 -19.55 -0.27 -4.37
CA PRO A 24 -18.47 -1.19 -4.71
C PRO A 24 -18.82 -2.63 -4.34
N GLY A 25 -17.99 -3.58 -4.77
CA GLY A 25 -18.13 -4.99 -4.40
C GLY A 25 -17.96 -5.23 -2.89
N ALA A 26 -18.44 -6.37 -2.42
CA ALA A 26 -18.22 -6.82 -1.04
C ALA A 26 -16.71 -6.97 -0.76
N VAL A 27 -16.31 -6.78 0.51
CA VAL A 27 -14.91 -6.95 0.95
C VAL A 27 -14.53 -8.43 0.88
N LEU A 28 -13.33 -8.71 0.40
CA LEU A 28 -12.73 -10.05 0.43
C LEU A 28 -12.38 -10.39 1.88
N PRO A 29 -12.73 -11.59 2.37
CA PRO A 29 -12.44 -12.02 3.74
C PRO A 29 -10.97 -12.45 3.88
N ILE A 30 -10.04 -11.52 3.63
CA ILE A 30 -8.61 -11.78 3.69
C ILE A 30 -8.13 -11.59 5.12
N ASP A 31 -7.52 -12.64 5.68
CA ASP A 31 -6.77 -12.55 6.93
C ASP A 31 -5.28 -12.76 6.62
N LEU A 32 -4.54 -11.65 6.50
CA LEU A 32 -3.10 -11.66 6.22
C LEU A 32 -2.29 -12.26 7.38
N VAL A 33 -2.78 -12.14 8.62
CA VAL A 33 -2.11 -12.70 9.80
C VAL A 33 -2.25 -14.21 9.80
N ALA A 34 -3.46 -14.72 9.56
CA ALA A 34 -3.69 -16.15 9.43
C ALA A 34 -2.91 -16.74 8.24
N ASN A 35 -2.84 -16.03 7.11
CA ASN A 35 -2.05 -16.46 5.97
C ASN A 35 -0.55 -16.56 6.30
N ALA A 36 0.03 -15.52 6.91
CA ALA A 36 1.43 -15.56 7.34
C ALA A 36 1.70 -16.68 8.36
N ALA A 37 0.81 -16.87 9.33
CA ALA A 37 0.91 -17.96 10.30
C ALA A 37 0.87 -19.33 9.63
N SER A 38 0.01 -19.52 8.61
CA SER A 38 -0.07 -20.78 7.86
C SER A 38 1.22 -21.14 7.11
N LEU A 39 2.03 -20.13 6.78
CA LEU A 39 3.36 -20.30 6.18
C LEU A 39 4.47 -20.52 7.22
N GLY A 40 4.12 -20.59 8.51
CA GLY A 40 5.06 -20.84 9.60
C GLY A 40 5.70 -19.59 10.19
N ALA A 41 5.16 -18.39 9.94
CA ALA A 41 5.59 -17.17 10.62
C ALA A 41 4.99 -17.05 12.03
N GLU A 42 5.71 -16.36 12.92
CA GLU A 42 5.15 -15.79 14.14
C GLU A 42 4.40 -14.50 13.76
N ALA A 43 3.11 -14.65 13.47
CA ALA A 43 2.29 -13.55 12.93
C ALA A 43 1.38 -12.94 14.00
N VAL A 44 1.31 -11.62 14.07
CA VAL A 44 0.49 -10.88 15.04
C VAL A 44 -0.23 -9.70 14.38
N ARG A 45 -1.50 -9.47 14.76
CA ARG A 45 -2.26 -8.26 14.42
C ARG A 45 -2.07 -7.22 15.52
N VAL A 46 -1.73 -5.99 15.15
CA VAL A 46 -1.66 -4.85 16.05
C VAL A 46 -2.58 -3.71 15.55
N ARG A 47 -3.09 -2.89 16.47
CA ARG A 47 -4.05 -1.81 16.18
C ARG A 47 -3.62 -0.44 16.67
N SER A 48 -2.45 -0.35 17.30
CA SER A 48 -1.93 0.91 17.84
C SER A 48 -0.42 0.99 17.71
N VAL A 49 0.10 2.20 17.84
CA VAL A 49 1.55 2.44 17.84
C VAL A 49 2.22 1.75 19.03
N ASP A 50 1.55 1.68 20.18
CA ASP A 50 2.10 1.01 21.37
C ASP A 50 2.17 -0.50 21.20
N GLU A 51 1.12 -1.12 20.63
CA GLU A 51 1.13 -2.53 20.27
C GLU A 51 2.21 -2.82 19.22
N LEU A 52 2.36 -1.94 18.23
CA LEU A 52 3.42 -2.06 17.22
C LEU A 52 4.82 -2.01 17.86
N ARG A 53 5.07 -1.07 18.77
CA ARG A 53 6.35 -0.99 19.50
C ARG A 53 6.61 -2.28 20.28
N GLY A 54 5.63 -2.78 21.02
CA GLY A 54 5.76 -4.03 21.77
C GLY A 54 6.01 -5.24 20.86
N ALA A 55 5.30 -5.33 19.75
CA ALA A 55 5.47 -6.42 18.77
C ALA A 55 6.85 -6.38 18.11
N LEU A 56 7.40 -5.19 17.84
CA LEU A 56 8.76 -5.03 17.32
C LEU A 56 9.82 -5.49 18.32
N GLU A 57 9.67 -5.15 19.61
CA GLU A 57 10.59 -5.63 20.66
C GLU A 57 10.55 -7.15 20.80
N HIS A 58 9.35 -7.76 20.71
CA HIS A 58 9.21 -9.21 20.70
C HIS A 58 9.87 -9.85 19.47
N ALA A 59 9.61 -9.30 18.28
CA ALA A 59 10.15 -9.82 17.01
C ALA A 59 11.69 -9.80 16.96
N ARG A 60 12.35 -8.88 17.68
CA ARG A 60 13.82 -8.85 17.80
C ARG A 60 14.40 -10.07 18.51
N GLN A 61 13.60 -10.72 19.37
CA GLN A 61 14.01 -11.89 20.14
C GLN A 61 13.52 -13.20 19.51
N ALA A 62 12.66 -13.12 18.50
CA ALA A 62 12.09 -14.26 17.82
C ALA A 62 13.16 -15.06 17.07
N THR A 63 13.07 -16.38 17.15
CA THR A 63 13.96 -17.30 16.42
C THR A 63 13.39 -17.71 15.06
N ARG A 64 12.18 -17.22 14.74
CA ARG A 64 11.44 -17.48 13.50
C ARG A 64 11.07 -16.18 12.81
N THR A 65 10.74 -16.28 11.52
CA THR A 65 10.21 -15.15 10.75
C THR A 65 8.99 -14.57 11.46
N SER A 66 9.04 -13.28 11.78
CA SER A 66 7.94 -12.54 12.41
C SER A 66 7.19 -11.72 11.37
N VAL A 67 5.85 -11.72 11.43
CA VAL A 67 4.99 -10.86 10.60
C VAL A 67 4.09 -10.03 11.50
N ILE A 68 4.27 -8.72 11.49
CA ILE A 68 3.43 -7.79 12.24
C ILE A 68 2.50 -7.10 11.24
N CYS A 69 1.19 -7.34 11.38
CA CYS A 69 0.17 -6.74 10.54
C CYS A 69 -0.52 -5.60 11.28
N ILE A 70 -0.44 -4.39 10.71
CA ILE A 70 -1.16 -3.21 11.17
C ILE A 70 -2.04 -2.71 10.03
N GLU A 71 -3.34 -2.61 10.28
CA GLU A 71 -4.28 -2.04 9.33
C GLU A 71 -4.24 -0.51 9.45
N VAL A 72 -4.06 0.17 8.31
CA VAL A 72 -3.99 1.62 8.23
C VAL A 72 -5.01 2.12 7.22
N ASP A 73 -5.45 3.37 7.40
CA ASP A 73 -6.26 4.03 6.39
C ASP A 73 -5.38 4.34 5.18
N ARG A 74 -5.77 3.81 4.02
CA ARG A 74 -5.08 4.02 2.75
C ARG A 74 -5.07 5.47 2.27
N TYR A 75 -5.96 6.32 2.79
CA TYR A 75 -6.07 7.74 2.44
C TYR A 75 -5.32 8.64 3.42
N GLU A 76 -4.96 8.12 4.60
CA GLU A 76 -4.12 8.81 5.56
C GLU A 76 -2.64 8.60 5.20
N GLY A 77 -2.15 9.43 4.29
CA GLY A 77 -0.74 9.48 3.90
C GLY A 77 0.06 10.48 4.75
N VAL A 78 1.37 10.32 4.80
CA VAL A 78 2.23 11.39 5.31
C VAL A 78 2.34 12.53 4.29
N PRO A 79 2.53 13.79 4.71
CA PRO A 79 2.46 14.96 3.82
C PRO A 79 3.48 14.95 2.68
N ASN A 80 4.71 14.51 2.97
CA ASN A 80 5.80 14.32 2.03
C ASN A 80 6.95 13.57 2.73
N TYR A 81 7.73 12.77 1.99
CA TYR A 81 8.96 12.15 2.49
C TYR A 81 10.21 12.99 2.19
N GLU A 82 10.04 14.19 1.60
CA GLU A 82 11.10 15.03 1.00
C GLU A 82 12.03 14.28 0.03
N SER A 83 11.65 13.05 -0.33
CA SER A 83 12.42 12.06 -1.06
C SER A 83 11.61 11.66 -2.28
N TRP A 84 12.25 11.69 -3.43
CA TRP A 84 11.65 11.23 -4.68
C TRP A 84 11.93 9.73 -4.86
N TRP A 85 10.89 8.97 -5.18
CA TRP A 85 10.97 7.55 -5.51
C TRP A 85 10.68 7.39 -7.00
N ASP A 86 11.47 6.57 -7.69
CA ASP A 86 11.23 6.25 -9.10
C ASP A 86 10.04 5.28 -9.24
N VAL A 87 8.83 5.82 -9.07
CA VAL A 87 7.58 5.10 -9.29
C VAL A 87 7.01 5.57 -10.63
N PRO A 88 7.05 4.73 -11.67
CA PRO A 88 6.60 5.12 -13.00
C PRO A 88 5.15 5.59 -13.01
N VAL A 89 4.93 6.80 -13.52
CA VAL A 89 3.58 7.30 -13.83
C VAL A 89 3.18 6.76 -15.21
N ALA A 90 1.91 6.38 -15.36
CA ALA A 90 1.36 5.89 -16.62
C ALA A 90 1.76 6.77 -17.81
N GLU A 91 2.30 6.14 -18.87
CA GLU A 91 2.78 6.84 -20.06
C GLU A 91 1.64 7.47 -20.86
N VAL A 92 0.50 6.77 -20.93
CA VAL A 92 -0.71 7.23 -21.60
C VAL A 92 -1.83 7.30 -20.58
N ALA A 93 -2.49 8.45 -20.49
CA ALA A 93 -3.66 8.66 -19.65
C ALA A 93 -4.58 9.72 -20.27
N THR A 94 -5.89 9.50 -20.20
CA THR A 94 -6.91 10.49 -20.56
C THR A 94 -7.15 11.51 -19.45
N VAL A 95 -6.73 11.20 -18.22
CA VAL A 95 -6.91 12.03 -17.02
C VAL A 95 -5.79 13.08 -16.93
N GLU A 96 -6.15 14.37 -16.90
CA GLU A 96 -5.16 15.46 -16.94
C GLU A 96 -4.21 15.47 -15.73
N SER A 97 -4.69 15.10 -14.54
CA SER A 97 -3.83 15.02 -13.35
C SER A 97 -2.73 13.97 -13.49
N VAL A 98 -3.00 12.85 -14.17
CA VAL A 98 -2.00 11.81 -14.45
C VAL A 98 -1.00 12.29 -15.51
N ARG A 99 -1.46 13.01 -16.54
CA ARG A 99 -0.58 13.65 -17.53
C ARG A 99 0.34 14.68 -16.87
N ALA A 100 -0.17 15.47 -15.94
CA ALA A 100 0.62 16.42 -15.15
C ALA A 100 1.65 15.70 -14.27
N ALA A 101 1.23 14.66 -13.54
CA ALA A 101 2.14 13.83 -12.74
C ALA A 101 3.24 13.18 -13.60
N ARG A 102 2.94 12.73 -14.82
CA ARG A 102 3.92 12.19 -15.75
C ARG A 102 4.98 13.23 -16.16
N ARG A 103 4.55 14.46 -16.46
CA ARG A 103 5.48 15.57 -16.78
C ARG A 103 6.42 15.88 -15.61
N GLU A 104 5.92 15.87 -14.38
CA GLU A 104 6.76 16.09 -13.18
C GLU A 104 7.69 14.91 -12.91
N TYR A 105 7.21 13.67 -13.08
CA TYR A 105 8.02 12.46 -13.02
C TYR A 105 9.20 12.50 -14.02
N GLU A 106 8.96 12.89 -15.27
CA GLU A 106 10.02 12.99 -16.29
C GLU A 106 11.06 14.07 -15.97
N LYS A 107 10.67 15.17 -15.30
CA LYS A 107 11.61 16.17 -14.79
C LYS A 107 12.42 15.63 -13.62
N ALA A 108 11.77 14.92 -12.70
CA ALA A 108 12.41 14.37 -11.51
C ALA A 108 13.40 13.24 -11.87
N ARG A 109 13.04 12.35 -12.82
CA ARG A 109 13.93 11.34 -13.39
C ARG A 109 15.25 11.88 -13.92
N LYS A 110 15.27 13.10 -14.50
CA LYS A 110 16.52 13.71 -14.98
C LYS A 110 17.46 14.13 -13.82
N LYS A 111 16.89 14.31 -12.62
CA LYS A 111 17.61 14.61 -11.39
C LYS A 111 17.96 13.34 -10.61
N GLU A 112 17.51 12.18 -11.08
CA GLU A 112 17.89 10.89 -10.52
C GLU A 112 19.41 10.75 -10.57
N GLN A 113 20.02 10.68 -9.41
CA GLN A 113 21.42 10.30 -9.30
C GLN A 113 21.44 8.78 -9.17
N ARG A 114 22.00 8.08 -10.16
CA ARG A 114 22.53 6.74 -9.89
C ARG A 114 23.58 6.93 -8.80
N TYR A 115 23.39 6.20 -7.70
CA TYR A 115 24.18 6.22 -6.47
C TYR A 115 25.66 6.62 -6.67
N LEU A 116 26.17 7.42 -5.71
CA LEU A 116 27.58 7.85 -5.58
C LEU A 116 28.61 6.81 -6.01
#